data_AF-A0A368FH24-F1
#
_entry.id   AF-A0A368FH24-F1
#
_cell.length_a   1.000
_cell.length_b   1.000
_cell.length_c   1.000
_cell.angle_alpha   90.00
_cell.angle_beta   90.00
_cell.angle_gamma   90.00
#
_symmetry.space_group_name_H-M   'P 1'
#
loop_
_entity.id
_entity.type
_entity.pdbx_description
1 polymer ?
#
loop_
_entity_poly.entity_id
_entity_poly.type
_entity_poly.pdbx_seq_one_letter_code
_entity_poly.pdbx_strand_id
1 'polypeptide(L)'
;MVSLILILLSAPIYVDAAISCKNLKGEDVDWFVALKRPTATDDSDGTSFVYFDSTRNNWVESEEKITSKTSAIGATVSQLYGREKVSTVFALMDFFGQKESRRVIDS
;
A
#
# COMPACT_ATOMS: atom_id res chain seq x y z
N MET A 1 -5.50 35.48 26.89
CA MET A 1 -6.66 34.79 26.25
C MET A 1 -6.59 34.81 24.73
N VAL A 2 -6.35 35.96 24.07
CA VAL A 2 -6.31 36.07 22.59
C VAL A 2 -5.24 35.19 21.94
N SER A 3 -4.03 35.10 22.52
CA SER A 3 -2.96 34.24 21.99
C SER A 3 -3.28 32.74 22.02
N LEU A 4 -4.10 32.26 22.96
CA LEU A 4 -4.46 30.84 23.04
C LEU A 4 -5.47 30.46 21.95
N ILE A 5 -6.35 31.41 21.59
CA ILE A 5 -7.34 31.26 20.52
C ILE A 5 -6.63 31.19 19.16
N LEU A 6 -5.61 32.03 18.93
CA LEU A 6 -4.82 32.02 17.69
C LEU A 6 -4.07 30.69 17.46
N ILE A 7 -3.57 30.03 18.53
CA ILE A 7 -2.90 28.74 18.43
C ILE A 7 -3.90 27.63 18.05
N LEU A 8 -5.09 27.62 18.65
CA LEU A 8 -6.15 26.65 18.33
C LEU A 8 -6.69 26.79 16.90
N LEU A 9 -6.77 28.01 16.36
CA LEU A 9 -7.19 28.26 14.97
C LEU A 9 -6.13 27.87 13.93
N SER A 10 -4.86 27.74 14.34
CA SER A 10 -3.76 27.34 13.44
C SER A 10 -3.55 25.82 13.37
N ALA A 11 -4.26 25.04 14.18
CA ALA A 11 -4.14 23.59 14.17
C ALA A 11 -4.77 23.04 12.88
N PRO A 12 -4.00 22.36 12.01
CA PRO A 12 -4.54 21.75 10.83
C PRO A 12 -5.57 20.68 11.25
N ILE A 13 -6.78 20.79 10.73
CA ILE A 13 -7.82 19.77 10.91
C ILE A 13 -7.34 18.56 10.09
N TYR A 14 -6.76 17.57 10.75
CA TYR A 14 -6.44 16.29 10.15
C TYR A 14 -7.76 15.58 9.83
N VAL A 15 -8.20 15.69 8.58
CA VAL A 15 -9.24 14.80 8.06
C VAL A 15 -8.56 13.47 7.79
N ASP A 16 -8.76 12.51 8.71
CA ASP A 16 -8.32 11.13 8.48
C ASP A 16 -9.08 10.61 7.25
N ALA A 17 -8.38 10.37 6.15
CA ALA A 17 -8.97 9.71 5.01
C ALA A 17 -9.31 8.28 5.45
N ALA A 18 -10.58 7.89 5.31
CA ALA A 18 -11.01 6.57 5.72
C ALA A 18 -10.28 5.44 4.96
N ILE A 19 -9.66 5.70 3.81
CA ILE A 19 -8.68 4.83 3.13
C ILE A 19 -7.72 5.72 2.37
N SER A 20 -6.42 5.50 2.51
CA SER A 20 -5.36 6.22 1.79
C SER A 20 -4.30 5.26 1.24
N CYS A 21 -3.55 5.69 0.24
CA CYS A 21 -2.33 4.98 -0.13
C CYS A 21 -1.27 5.18 0.97
N LYS A 22 -0.54 4.11 1.30
CA LYS A 22 0.53 4.15 2.30
C LYS A 22 1.89 4.06 1.63
N ASN A 23 2.82 4.92 2.04
CA ASN A 23 4.19 4.86 1.56
C ASN A 23 5.02 3.78 2.27
N LEU A 24 6.32 3.67 1.93
CA LEU A 24 7.24 2.71 2.54
C LEU A 24 7.41 2.87 4.06
N LYS A 25 7.01 4.01 4.64
CA LYS A 25 7.01 4.28 6.08
C LYS A 25 5.62 4.11 6.72
N GLY A 26 4.61 3.75 5.94
CA GLY A 26 3.22 3.66 6.41
C GLY A 26 2.51 5.01 6.53
N GLU A 27 3.05 6.08 5.95
CA GLU A 27 2.45 7.42 5.95
C GLU A 27 1.50 7.59 4.74
N ASP A 28 0.54 8.51 4.85
CA ASP A 28 -0.42 8.79 3.77
C ASP A 28 0.24 9.48 2.58
N VAL A 29 -0.06 9.00 1.38
CA VAL A 29 0.33 9.61 0.10
C VAL A 29 -0.83 9.58 -0.88
N ASP A 30 -0.83 10.51 -1.84
CA ASP A 30 -1.88 10.59 -2.85
C ASP A 30 -1.82 9.39 -3.81
N TRP A 31 -0.62 8.98 -4.19
CA TRP A 31 -0.39 7.88 -5.10
C TRP A 31 0.99 7.25 -4.89
N PHE A 32 1.11 5.99 -5.29
CA PHE A 32 2.39 5.34 -5.52
C PHE A 32 2.35 4.42 -6.72
N VAL A 33 3.52 4.08 -7.24
CA VAL A 33 3.75 3.07 -8.27
C VAL A 33 4.77 2.07 -7.72
N ALA A 34 4.50 0.78 -7.91
CA ALA A 34 5.40 -0.29 -7.54
C ALA A 34 5.60 -1.24 -8.72
N LEU A 35 6.84 -1.57 -9.04
CA LEU A 35 7.20 -2.52 -10.09
C LEU A 35 7.79 -3.77 -9.48
N LYS A 36 7.03 -4.87 -9.52
CA LYS A 36 7.47 -6.18 -9.04
C LYS A 36 8.63 -6.69 -9.89
N ARG A 37 9.68 -7.18 -9.24
CA ARG A 37 10.82 -7.74 -9.93
C ARG A 37 10.59 -9.21 -10.31
N PRO A 38 11.17 -9.69 -11.42
CA PRO A 38 11.14 -11.11 -11.77
C PRO A 38 12.02 -11.94 -10.83
N THR A 39 11.64 -13.20 -10.61
CA THR A 39 12.38 -14.20 -9.83
C THR A 39 13.83 -14.36 -10.26
N ALA A 40 14.13 -14.20 -11.56
CA ALA A 40 15.48 -14.36 -12.08
C ALA A 40 16.45 -13.21 -11.74
N THR A 41 15.96 -12.14 -11.11
CA THR A 41 16.76 -10.91 -10.92
C THR A 41 17.29 -10.74 -9.50
N ASP A 42 16.80 -11.51 -8.53
CA ASP A 42 17.28 -11.52 -7.15
C ASP A 42 16.80 -12.76 -6.37
N ASP A 43 17.31 -12.93 -5.15
CA ASP A 43 16.96 -14.03 -4.24
C ASP A 43 15.61 -13.81 -3.53
N SER A 44 14.79 -12.85 -3.98
CA SER A 44 13.50 -12.54 -3.35
C SER A 44 12.37 -13.46 -3.83
N ASP A 45 12.65 -14.38 -4.75
CA ASP A 45 11.63 -15.19 -5.44
C ASP A 45 10.55 -14.33 -6.14
N GLY A 46 10.98 -13.19 -6.69
CA GLY A 46 10.11 -12.25 -7.37
C GLY A 46 9.12 -11.54 -6.43
N THR A 47 9.44 -11.42 -5.14
CA THR A 47 8.62 -10.69 -4.17
C THR A 47 9.15 -9.28 -3.87
N SER A 48 10.37 -8.96 -4.32
CA SER A 48 10.91 -7.60 -4.30
C SER A 48 10.22 -6.70 -5.32
N PHE A 49 10.33 -5.41 -5.08
CA PHE A 49 9.80 -4.39 -5.97
C PHE A 49 10.54 -3.06 -5.78
N VAL A 50 10.64 -2.32 -6.88
CA VAL A 50 11.02 -0.90 -6.83
C VAL A 50 9.77 -0.04 -6.68
N TYR A 51 9.93 1.10 -6.04
CA TYR A 51 8.83 1.92 -5.54
C TYR A 51 9.05 3.41 -5.87
N PHE A 52 7.95 4.10 -6.14
CA PHE A 52 7.91 5.55 -6.35
C PHE A 52 6.58 6.14 -5.85
N ASP A 53 6.60 7.32 -5.24
CA ASP A 53 5.41 7.97 -4.68
C ASP A 53 5.40 9.48 -4.93
N SER A 54 4.29 10.13 -4.53
CA SER A 54 4.10 11.58 -4.70
C SER A 54 5.05 12.46 -3.86
N THR A 55 5.76 11.90 -2.89
CA THR A 55 6.63 12.63 -1.95
C THR A 55 8.10 12.58 -2.32
N ARG A 56 8.46 11.74 -3.30
CA ARG A 56 9.84 11.49 -3.72
C ARG A 56 10.06 11.90 -5.17
N ASN A 57 11.32 12.06 -5.53
CA ASN A 57 11.74 12.42 -6.90
C ASN A 57 12.49 11.28 -7.62
N ASN A 58 12.67 10.13 -6.98
CA ASN A 58 13.42 9.00 -7.51
C ASN A 58 12.81 7.64 -7.11
N TRP A 59 13.11 6.63 -7.92
CA TRP A 59 12.82 5.24 -7.61
C TRP A 59 13.71 4.76 -6.46
N VAL A 60 13.13 3.96 -5.58
CA VAL A 60 13.85 3.31 -4.48
C VAL A 60 13.50 1.82 -4.42
N GLU A 61 14.46 0.99 -4.01
CA GLU A 61 14.17 -0.41 -3.70
C GLU A 61 13.39 -0.48 -2.38
N SER A 62 12.34 -1.31 -2.33
CA SER A 62 11.67 -1.59 -1.07
C SER A 62 12.50 -2.54 -0.21
N GLU A 63 12.70 -2.19 1.06
CA GLU A 63 13.31 -3.10 2.05
C GLU A 63 12.37 -4.27 2.39
N GLU A 64 11.05 -4.04 2.28
CA GLU A 64 10.01 -5.01 2.54
C GLU A 64 9.58 -5.74 1.26
N LYS A 65 9.29 -7.03 1.38
CA LYS A 65 8.70 -7.83 0.29
C LYS A 65 7.24 -7.47 0.07
N ILE A 66 6.72 -7.66 -1.14
CA ILE A 66 5.30 -7.41 -1.47
C ILE A 66 4.33 -8.25 -0.62
N THR A 67 4.77 -9.38 -0.10
CA THR A 67 4.00 -10.26 0.79
C THR A 67 3.91 -9.76 2.23
N SER A 68 4.72 -8.77 2.61
CA SER A 68 4.75 -8.20 3.95
C SER A 68 3.58 -7.24 4.17
N LYS A 69 2.95 -7.30 5.35
CA LYS A 69 1.88 -6.37 5.75
C LYS A 69 2.39 -4.95 6.00
N THR A 70 3.69 -4.78 6.26
CA THR A 70 4.33 -3.48 6.49
C THR A 70 4.85 -2.84 5.21
N SER A 71 4.87 -3.57 4.08
CA SER A 71 5.15 -2.98 2.77
C SER A 71 4.12 -1.90 2.42
N ALA A 72 4.47 -0.93 1.57
CA ALA A 72 3.54 0.11 1.11
C ALA A 72 2.21 -0.48 0.58
N ILE A 73 2.30 -1.56 -0.21
CA ILE A 73 1.15 -2.28 -0.76
C ILE A 73 0.36 -2.97 0.36
N GLY A 74 1.05 -3.70 1.23
CA GLY A 74 0.45 -4.41 2.36
C GLY A 74 -0.27 -3.48 3.33
N ALA A 75 0.34 -2.36 3.69
CA ALA A 75 -0.22 -1.35 4.57
C ALA A 75 -1.45 -0.67 3.94
N THR A 76 -1.42 -0.42 2.63
CA THR A 76 -2.56 0.12 1.87
C THR A 76 -3.74 -0.85 1.89
N VAL A 77 -3.52 -2.11 1.48
CA VAL A 77 -4.60 -3.12 1.41
C VAL A 77 -5.11 -3.52 2.79
N SER A 78 -4.26 -3.54 3.81
CA SER A 78 -4.65 -3.92 5.18
C SER A 78 -5.71 -2.98 5.78
N GLN A 79 -5.77 -1.73 5.33
CA GLN A 79 -6.82 -0.78 5.74
C GLN A 79 -8.23 -1.24 5.37
N LEU A 80 -8.37 -2.03 4.31
CA LEU A 80 -9.65 -2.56 3.84
C LEU A 80 -10.18 -3.66 4.77
N TYR A 81 -9.28 -4.44 5.38
CA TYR A 81 -9.62 -5.60 6.20
C TYR A 81 -9.58 -5.33 7.71
N GLY A 82 -8.91 -4.25 8.14
CA GLY A 82 -8.75 -3.90 9.55
C GLY A 82 -9.85 -3.02 10.15
N ARG A 83 -10.82 -2.54 9.34
CA ARG A 83 -11.89 -1.66 9.81
C ARG A 83 -13.15 -2.46 10.16
N GLU A 84 -13.60 -2.40 11.41
CA GLU A 84 -14.91 -2.91 11.79
C GLU A 84 -16.01 -2.01 11.21
N LYS A 85 -16.87 -2.59 10.34
CA LYS A 85 -18.20 -2.11 9.93
C LYS A 85 -18.44 -0.59 9.89
N VAL A 86 -17.51 0.17 9.33
CA VAL A 86 -17.83 1.46 8.71
C VAL A 86 -18.23 1.16 7.27
N SER A 87 -19.04 2.01 6.65
CA SER A 87 -19.63 1.93 5.29
C SER A 87 -18.63 1.84 4.12
N THR A 88 -17.58 1.04 4.28
CA THR A 88 -16.54 0.77 3.30
C THR A 88 -17.04 -0.36 2.41
N VAL A 89 -17.26 -0.04 1.14
CA VAL A 89 -17.58 -1.01 0.09
C VAL A 89 -16.38 -1.04 -0.85
N PHE A 90 -15.80 -2.21 -1.06
CA PHE A 90 -14.77 -2.43 -2.06
C PHE A 90 -15.25 -3.49 -3.05
N ALA A 91 -14.87 -3.33 -4.32
CA ALA A 91 -15.13 -4.32 -5.36
C ALA A 91 -13.79 -4.88 -5.84
N LEU A 92 -13.66 -6.20 -5.85
CA LEU A 92 -12.54 -6.89 -6.48
C LEU A 92 -12.98 -7.28 -7.89
N MET A 93 -12.26 -6.79 -8.89
CA MET A 93 -12.52 -7.09 -10.29
C MET A 93 -11.25 -7.67 -10.90
N ASP A 94 -11.24 -8.99 -11.09
CA ASP A 94 -10.16 -9.70 -11.76
C ASP A 94 -10.64 -10.19 -13.13
N PHE A 95 -9.91 -9.84 -14.19
CA PHE A 95 -10.21 -10.30 -15.57
C PHE A 95 -9.58 -11.66 -15.90
N PHE A 96 -9.04 -12.37 -14.91
CA PHE A 96 -8.50 -13.71 -15.12
C PHE A 96 -9.66 -14.70 -15.27
N GLY A 97 -9.98 -15.06 -16.52
CA GLY A 97 -10.81 -16.23 -16.81
C GLY A 97 -10.25 -17.46 -16.08
N GLN A 98 -11.14 -18.29 -15.51
CA GLN A 98 -10.82 -19.52 -14.76
C GLN A 98 -9.57 -20.22 -15.29
N LYS A 99 -8.44 -20.10 -14.57
CA LYS A 99 -7.26 -20.91 -14.85
C LYS A 99 -7.42 -22.23 -14.11
N GLU A 100 -7.83 -23.26 -14.84
CA GLU A 100 -7.83 -24.66 -14.42
C GLU A 100 -6.50 -24.98 -13.69
N SER A 101 -6.61 -25.44 -12.45
CA SER A 101 -5.47 -25.82 -11.60
C SER A 101 -4.86 -27.11 -12.16
N ARG A 102 -3.93 -26.98 -13.09
CA ARG A 102 -3.12 -28.11 -13.55
C ARG A 102 -2.09 -28.42 -12.46
N ARG A 103 -2.50 -29.20 -11.45
CA ARG A 103 -1.57 -29.99 -10.64
C ARG A 103 -0.87 -30.96 -11.58
N VAL A 104 0.31 -30.59 -12.06
CA VAL A 104 1.29 -31.56 -12.55
C VAL A 104 1.82 -32.22 -11.29
N ILE A 105 1.32 -33.42 -10.99
CA ILE A 105 1.99 -34.34 -10.08
C ILE A 105 3.15 -34.89 -10.90
N ASP A 106 4.34 -34.38 -10.66
CA ASP A 106 5.56 -35.00 -11.19
C ASP A 106 6.05 -36.04 -10.18
N SER A 107 6.16 -37.28 -10.69
CA SER A 107 6.89 -38.48 -10.22
C SER A 107 6.52 -39.06 -8.85
#